data_AF-A0A8C0BG39-F1
#
_entry.id   AF-A0A8C0BG39-F1
#
_cell.length_a   1.000
_cell.length_b   1.000
_cell.length_c   1.000
_cell.angle_alpha   90.00
_cell.angle_beta   90.00
_cell.angle_gamma   90.00
#
_symmetry.space_group_name_H-M   'P 1'
#
loop_
_entity.id
_entity.type
_entity.pdbx_description
1 polymer ?
#
loop_
_entity_poly.entity_id
_entity_poly.type
_entity_poly.pdbx_seq_one_letter_code
_entity_poly.pdbx_strand_id
1 'polypeptide(L)'
;MRTERRPALPYVERCAKMSNKAILDLLHIQDKLTARQFQRVATTTLLTMAKEHPQLAEKHLLQPMLAPLLRCSETAGTGWSLPSPRSEKGLVYVVGNDSSSLLLGSLQSVLGVVFSLYSFAKQNVSYLRSPCQEILLWFLEKSEREVSLAMLEGFAGLNSSVHTLHPRCRFCVGSEGGATIAVEEAISDEDEALYQKVSSEQCRVENLVELLSHCQKSGLAGDFFIRCLKALTQVAAEDEAALNSAVVPGGSLLELEQYHAEQRRKLLVLQLVATLCESVSDTVFTDVAQVEEFVAATLQRQSTCHEAGDAGPAPAPCTDSPALAGLQELLVSAYDPQPPSRAAALRHLSSLITQRDPEALRLQEKILQVFLENVQHEDAFVYLSAIQACFGLVPQSIASHGFTNCCPC
;
A
#
# COMPACT_ATOMS: atom_id res chain seq x y z
N MET A 1 7.01 -62.63 24.01
CA MET A 1 7.86 -61.67 23.26
C MET A 1 6.98 -60.57 22.69
N ARG A 2 6.76 -59.48 23.44
CA ARG A 2 6.23 -58.23 22.93
C ARG A 2 7.29 -57.18 23.25
N THR A 3 8.09 -56.84 22.26
CA THR A 3 9.02 -55.72 22.31
C THR A 3 8.20 -54.44 22.24
N GLU A 4 7.93 -53.87 23.41
CA GLU A 4 7.43 -52.50 23.54
C GLU A 4 8.47 -51.55 22.90
N ARG A 5 8.16 -51.05 21.71
CA ARG A 5 8.83 -49.87 21.15
C ARG A 5 8.50 -48.71 22.07
N ARG A 6 9.40 -48.36 22.99
CA ARG A 6 9.39 -47.06 23.68
C ARG A 6 9.36 -45.94 22.63
N PRO A 7 8.66 -44.82 22.87
CA PRO A 7 8.55 -43.76 21.88
C PRO A 7 9.92 -43.12 21.67
N ALA A 8 10.42 -43.10 20.43
CA ALA A 8 11.69 -42.44 20.05
C ALA A 8 11.61 -40.90 20.08
N LEU A 9 10.40 -40.34 20.19
CA LEU A 9 10.12 -38.90 20.18
C LEU A 9 10.87 -38.07 21.26
N PRO A 10 10.98 -38.47 22.54
CA PRO A 10 11.60 -37.64 23.58
C PRO A 10 13.12 -37.52 23.42
N TYR A 11 13.77 -38.54 22.84
CA TYR A 11 15.21 -38.55 22.61
C TYR A 11 15.58 -37.67 21.42
N VAL A 12 14.82 -37.75 20.33
CA VAL A 12 14.98 -36.89 19.15
C VAL A 12 14.75 -35.42 19.50
N GLU A 13 13.72 -35.09 20.29
CA GLU A 13 13.50 -33.71 20.76
C GLU A 13 14.64 -33.19 21.65
N ARG A 14 15.20 -34.06 22.52
CA ARG A 14 16.30 -33.67 23.42
C ARG A 14 17.62 -33.46 22.66
N CYS A 15 17.91 -34.32 21.68
CA CYS A 15 19.04 -34.14 20.77
C CYS A 15 18.87 -32.91 19.88
N ALA A 16 17.67 -32.68 19.34
CA ALA A 16 17.37 -31.48 18.56
C ALA A 16 17.57 -30.20 19.39
N LYS A 17 17.09 -30.15 20.64
CA LYS A 17 17.32 -29.01 21.55
C LYS A 17 18.80 -28.74 21.81
N MET A 18 19.61 -29.79 22.00
CA MET A 18 21.06 -29.66 22.23
C MET A 18 21.79 -29.15 20.97
N SER A 19 21.49 -29.72 19.81
CA SER A 19 22.05 -29.29 18.52
C SER A 19 21.62 -27.86 18.17
N ASN A 20 20.38 -27.48 18.48
CA ASN A 20 19.85 -26.15 18.21
C ASN A 20 20.51 -25.07 19.07
N LYS A 21 20.78 -25.36 20.35
CA LYS A 21 21.57 -24.47 21.19
C LYS A 21 22.97 -24.25 20.60
N ALA A 22 23.62 -25.32 20.14
CA ALA A 22 24.92 -25.20 19.49
C ALA A 22 24.86 -24.38 18.19
N ILE A 23 23.82 -24.53 17.37
CA ILE A 23 23.62 -23.73 16.14
C ILE A 23 23.45 -22.24 16.49
N LEU A 24 22.66 -21.93 17.53
CA LEU A 24 22.52 -20.56 18.02
C LEU A 24 23.86 -20.03 18.55
N ASP A 25 24.61 -20.82 19.30
CA ASP A 25 25.92 -20.42 19.82
C ASP A 25 26.95 -20.16 18.69
N LEU A 26 26.89 -20.92 17.59
CA LEU A 26 27.71 -20.70 16.38
C LEU A 26 27.41 -19.34 15.71
N LEU A 27 26.16 -18.85 15.79
CA LEU A 27 25.78 -17.52 15.30
C LEU A 27 26.29 -16.37 16.20
N HIS A 28 26.75 -16.69 17.41
CA HIS A 28 27.22 -15.71 18.41
C HIS A 28 28.76 -15.63 18.50
N ILE A 29 29.51 -16.39 17.70
CA ILE A 29 30.98 -16.36 17.69
C ILE A 29 31.46 -14.99 17.19
N GLN A 30 32.25 -14.29 18.01
CA GLN A 30 32.70 -12.90 17.79
C GLN A 30 34.02 -12.77 17.01
N ASP A 31 34.67 -13.88 16.66
CA ASP A 31 35.97 -13.86 15.99
C ASP A 31 35.83 -13.49 14.50
N LYS A 32 36.36 -12.32 14.09
CA LYS A 32 36.18 -11.74 12.74
C LYS A 32 36.65 -12.64 11.59
N LEU A 33 37.66 -13.49 11.82
CA LEU A 33 38.24 -14.33 10.76
C LEU A 33 37.44 -15.61 10.52
N THR A 34 36.87 -16.20 11.56
CA THR A 34 36.14 -17.46 11.49
C THR A 34 34.62 -17.30 11.53
N ALA A 35 34.12 -16.15 11.98
CA ALA A 35 32.68 -15.85 12.10
C ALA A 35 31.90 -16.11 10.81
N ARG A 36 32.43 -15.70 9.64
CA ARG A 36 31.75 -15.93 8.36
C ARG A 36 31.59 -17.41 8.01
N GLN A 37 32.59 -18.23 8.34
CA GLN A 37 32.53 -19.66 8.09
C GLN A 37 31.53 -20.33 9.03
N PHE A 38 31.55 -19.98 10.32
CA PHE A 38 30.57 -20.48 11.29
C PHE A 38 29.14 -20.01 11.00
N GLN A 39 28.95 -18.76 10.57
CA GLN A 39 27.66 -18.25 10.12
C GLN A 39 27.14 -19.02 8.91
N ARG A 40 27.99 -19.34 7.93
CA ARG A 40 27.58 -20.13 6.75
C ARG A 40 27.20 -21.56 7.14
N VAL A 41 27.95 -22.19 8.04
CA VAL A 41 27.65 -23.53 8.57
C VAL A 41 26.34 -23.51 9.37
N ALA A 42 26.16 -22.55 10.28
CA ALA A 42 24.94 -22.40 11.06
C ALA A 42 23.73 -22.13 10.17
N THR A 43 23.87 -21.26 9.17
CA THR A 43 22.82 -20.94 8.18
C THR A 43 22.46 -22.18 7.38
N THR A 44 23.44 -22.90 6.81
CA THR A 44 23.19 -24.10 6.01
C THR A 44 22.55 -25.21 6.86
N THR A 45 22.96 -25.36 8.11
CA THR A 45 22.38 -26.32 9.04
C THR A 45 20.93 -25.96 9.36
N LEU A 46 20.65 -24.69 9.64
CA LEU A 46 19.29 -24.19 9.90
C LEU A 46 18.38 -24.42 8.69
N LEU A 47 18.85 -24.12 7.48
CA LEU A 47 18.08 -24.33 6.25
C LEU A 47 17.81 -25.81 5.97
N THR A 48 18.82 -26.67 6.19
CA THR A 48 18.67 -28.12 6.04
C THR A 48 17.65 -28.65 7.05
N MET A 49 17.71 -28.18 8.30
CA MET A 49 16.74 -28.53 9.33
C MET A 49 15.34 -28.01 9.03
N ALA A 50 15.20 -26.80 8.46
CA ALA A 50 13.92 -26.26 8.04
C ALA A 50 13.29 -27.09 6.90
N LYS A 51 14.12 -27.65 6.01
CA LYS A 51 13.69 -28.53 4.91
C LYS A 51 13.31 -29.93 5.40
N GLU A 52 14.13 -30.55 6.25
CA GLU A 52 13.94 -31.93 6.69
C GLU A 52 12.96 -32.08 7.88
N HIS A 53 12.96 -31.10 8.80
CA HIS A 53 12.20 -31.14 10.04
C HIS A 53 11.58 -29.77 10.39
N PRO A 54 10.55 -29.35 9.64
CA PRO A 54 10.03 -27.99 9.67
C PRO A 54 9.48 -27.57 11.04
N GLN A 55 8.72 -28.46 11.70
CA GLN A 55 8.12 -28.19 13.01
C GLN A 55 9.16 -28.03 14.12
N LEU A 56 10.27 -28.78 14.05
CA LEU A 56 11.36 -28.69 15.04
C LEU A 56 12.20 -27.43 14.80
N ALA A 57 12.45 -27.08 13.54
CA ALA A 57 13.16 -25.85 13.18
C ALA A 57 12.37 -24.60 13.61
N GLU A 58 11.06 -24.57 13.37
CA GLU A 58 10.20 -23.46 13.78
C GLU A 58 10.21 -23.26 15.30
N LYS A 59 9.91 -24.32 16.06
CA LYS A 59 9.79 -24.27 17.53
C LYS A 59 11.10 -24.00 18.27
N HIS A 60 12.22 -24.49 17.74
CA HIS A 60 13.49 -24.52 18.48
C HIS A 60 14.61 -23.68 17.87
N LEU A 61 14.47 -23.19 16.63
CA LEU A 61 15.44 -22.30 15.99
C LEU A 61 14.80 -20.95 15.64
N LEU A 62 13.74 -20.94 14.82
CA LEU A 62 13.14 -19.70 14.32
C LEU A 62 12.45 -18.91 15.44
N GLN A 63 11.60 -19.56 16.24
CA GLN A 63 10.87 -18.89 17.32
C GLN A 63 11.82 -18.28 18.37
N PRO A 64 12.88 -18.96 18.86
CA PRO A 64 13.86 -18.31 19.75
C PRO A 64 14.62 -17.14 19.11
N MET A 65 14.91 -17.19 17.80
CA MET A 65 15.57 -16.09 17.08
C MET A 65 14.64 -14.88 16.90
N LEU A 66 13.36 -15.11 16.64
CA LEU A 66 12.35 -14.08 16.43
C LEU A 66 11.69 -13.60 17.73
N ALA A 67 11.80 -14.37 18.82
CA ALA A 67 11.18 -14.04 20.12
C ALA A 67 11.49 -12.63 20.63
N PRO A 68 12.72 -12.08 20.51
CA PRO A 68 12.97 -10.69 20.88
C PRO A 68 12.13 -9.69 20.09
N LEU A 69 11.95 -9.91 18.77
CA LEU A 69 11.15 -9.04 17.90
C LEU A 69 9.64 -9.24 18.14
N LEU A 70 9.18 -10.48 18.33
CA LEU A 70 7.77 -10.78 18.65
C LEU A 70 7.33 -10.15 19.97
N ARG A 71 8.22 -10.08 20.96
CA ARG A 71 7.92 -9.39 22.22
C ARG A 71 7.72 -7.88 22.06
N CYS A 72 8.28 -7.28 21.00
CA CYS A 72 8.11 -5.87 20.69
C CYS A 72 6.68 -5.54 20.25
N SER A 73 5.94 -6.53 19.72
CA SER A 73 4.53 -6.37 19.36
C SER A 73 3.56 -6.71 20.49
N GLU A 74 3.96 -7.57 21.45
CA GLU A 74 3.03 -8.17 22.42
C GLU A 74 2.93 -7.44 23.78
N THR A 75 4.03 -6.90 24.33
CA THR A 75 4.02 -6.41 25.72
C THR A 75 4.87 -5.16 25.96
N ALA A 76 4.27 -4.12 26.54
CA ALA A 76 4.96 -2.97 27.12
C ALA A 76 5.60 -3.34 28.47
N GLY A 77 6.70 -4.09 28.42
CA GLY A 77 7.51 -4.38 29.60
C GLY A 77 8.65 -3.38 29.78
N THR A 78 8.97 -3.09 31.03
CA THR A 78 9.92 -2.05 31.49
C THR A 78 11.33 -2.24 30.93
N GLY A 79 11.76 -1.27 30.10
CA GLY A 79 13.16 -0.96 29.78
C GLY A 79 14.00 -2.14 29.32
N TRP A 80 13.95 -2.46 28.02
CA TRP A 80 14.73 -3.56 27.46
C TRP A 80 15.70 -3.08 26.39
N SER A 81 16.96 -3.48 26.55
CA SER A 81 17.93 -3.41 25.47
C SER A 81 17.64 -4.57 24.52
N LEU A 82 17.36 -4.28 23.24
CA LEU A 82 17.44 -5.31 22.21
C LEU A 82 18.87 -5.88 22.33
N PRO A 83 19.06 -7.20 22.53
CA PRO A 83 20.39 -7.74 22.75
C PRO A 83 21.29 -7.27 21.61
N SER A 84 22.38 -6.59 21.98
CA SER A 84 23.31 -5.92 21.06
C SER A 84 23.50 -6.77 19.80
N PRO A 85 23.07 -6.29 18.62
CA PRO A 85 23.42 -6.92 17.36
C PRO A 85 24.88 -6.60 16.98
N ARG A 86 25.81 -6.62 17.95
CA ARG A 86 27.27 -6.59 17.72
C ARG A 86 27.84 -7.87 17.10
N SER A 87 27.00 -8.79 16.66
CA SER A 87 27.45 -9.70 15.60
C SER A 87 26.88 -9.16 14.31
N GLU A 88 27.72 -9.05 13.29
CA GLU A 88 27.39 -8.73 11.90
C GLU A 88 26.37 -9.77 11.39
N LYS A 89 25.12 -9.61 11.84
CA LYS A 89 23.99 -10.52 11.72
C LYS A 89 23.10 -9.97 10.61
N GLY A 90 23.52 -10.21 9.37
CA GLY A 90 22.52 -10.47 8.34
C GLY A 90 21.70 -11.64 8.88
N LEU A 91 20.46 -11.35 9.30
CA LEU A 91 19.51 -12.34 9.77
C LEU A 91 19.56 -13.51 8.79
N VAL A 92 19.76 -14.73 9.31
CA VAL A 92 20.09 -15.98 8.60
C VAL A 92 19.28 -16.21 7.31
N TYR A 93 18.11 -15.61 7.22
CA TYR A 93 17.23 -15.49 6.05
C TYR A 93 17.93 -14.95 4.78
N VAL A 94 18.72 -13.86 4.88
CA VAL A 94 19.38 -13.24 3.70
C VAL A 94 20.57 -14.07 3.23
N VAL A 95 21.31 -14.67 4.17
CA VAL A 95 22.52 -15.47 3.86
C VAL A 95 22.16 -16.83 3.25
N GLY A 96 20.97 -17.36 3.53
CA GLY A 96 20.51 -18.64 3.03
C GLY A 96 19.88 -18.62 1.64
N ASN A 97 19.20 -17.52 1.29
CA ASN A 97 18.44 -17.35 0.04
C ASN A 97 17.44 -18.49 -0.29
N ASP A 98 17.05 -19.30 0.70
CA ASP A 98 16.08 -20.38 0.52
C ASP A 98 14.65 -19.83 0.72
N SER A 99 13.83 -19.84 -0.33
CA SER A 99 12.43 -19.37 -0.33
C SER A 99 11.46 -20.39 0.29
N SER A 100 11.84 -21.01 1.40
CA SER A 100 10.97 -21.98 2.07
C SER A 100 9.77 -21.27 2.68
N SER A 101 8.56 -21.79 2.45
CA SER A 101 7.30 -21.20 2.94
C SER A 101 7.29 -20.99 4.47
N LEU A 102 8.00 -21.83 5.21
CA LEU A 102 8.18 -21.71 6.66
C LEU A 102 9.00 -20.49 7.06
N LEU A 103 10.06 -20.17 6.31
CA LEU A 103 10.91 -19.01 6.59
C LEU A 103 10.14 -17.73 6.31
N LEU A 104 9.44 -17.67 5.17
CA LEU A 104 8.57 -16.54 4.81
C LEU A 104 7.44 -16.37 5.84
N GLY A 105 6.74 -17.45 6.21
CA GLY A 105 5.66 -17.41 7.18
C GLY A 105 6.11 -16.99 8.58
N SER A 106 7.25 -17.51 9.06
CA SER A 106 7.80 -17.09 10.35
C SER A 106 8.21 -15.61 10.35
N LEU A 107 8.80 -15.12 9.25
CA LEU A 107 9.24 -13.75 9.12
C LEU A 107 8.07 -12.77 9.03
N GLN A 108 6.97 -13.15 8.37
CA GLN A 108 5.77 -12.34 8.21
C GLN A 108 5.28 -11.74 9.54
N SER A 109 5.35 -12.53 10.62
CA SER A 109 4.92 -12.11 11.96
C SER A 109 5.73 -10.98 12.60
N VAL A 110 6.98 -10.76 12.15
CA VAL A 110 7.87 -9.73 12.72
C VAL A 110 8.19 -8.60 11.74
N LEU A 111 7.77 -8.71 10.48
CA LEU A 111 8.14 -7.76 9.43
C LEU A 111 7.70 -6.33 9.73
N GLY A 112 6.55 -6.13 10.39
CA GLY A 112 6.11 -4.80 10.81
C GLY A 112 7.09 -4.14 11.79
N VAL A 113 7.58 -4.92 12.76
CA VAL A 113 8.62 -4.48 13.71
C VAL A 113 9.95 -4.22 13.00
N VAL A 114 10.33 -5.06 12.04
CA VAL A 114 11.55 -4.87 11.21
C VAL A 114 11.45 -3.58 10.37
N PHE A 115 10.27 -3.29 9.80
CA PHE A 115 10.04 -2.05 9.05
C PHE A 115 10.09 -0.81 9.95
N SER A 116 9.52 -0.88 11.16
CA SER A 116 9.66 0.19 12.16
C SER A 116 11.13 0.39 12.57
N LEU A 117 11.89 -0.69 12.72
CA LEU A 117 13.32 -0.64 13.02
C LEU A 117 14.14 -0.07 11.86
N TYR A 118 13.83 -0.44 10.61
CA TYR A 118 14.41 0.15 9.41
C TYR A 118 14.18 1.67 9.37
N SER A 119 12.94 2.09 9.62
CA SER A 119 12.58 3.51 9.64
C SER A 119 13.35 4.27 10.71
N PHE A 120 13.45 3.71 11.91
CA PHE A 120 14.26 4.26 13.00
C PHE A 120 15.76 4.31 12.63
N ALA A 121 16.30 3.22 12.09
CA ALA A 121 17.71 3.11 11.71
C ALA A 121 18.09 4.01 10.52
N LYS A 122 17.12 4.50 9.75
CA LYS A 122 17.36 5.47 8.67
C LYS A 122 17.44 6.90 9.19
N GLN A 123 16.63 7.24 10.20
CA GLN A 123 16.66 8.54 10.87
C GLN A 123 17.90 8.70 11.78
N ASN A 124 18.54 7.59 12.14
CA ASN A 124 19.66 7.55 13.07
C ASN A 124 20.91 6.94 12.41
N VAL A 125 22.08 7.16 12.99
CA VAL A 125 23.30 6.46 12.55
C VAL A 125 23.32 5.06 13.17
N SER A 126 22.73 4.08 12.46
CA SER A 126 22.70 2.70 12.90
C SER A 126 23.20 1.73 11.84
N TYR A 127 24.01 0.74 12.27
CA TYR A 127 24.42 -0.39 11.42
C TYR A 127 23.26 -1.32 11.05
N LEU A 128 22.08 -1.12 11.65
CA LEU A 128 20.88 -1.92 11.40
C LEU A 128 20.16 -1.56 10.11
N ARG A 129 20.48 -0.41 9.49
CA ARG A 129 19.82 0.05 8.26
C ARG A 129 19.90 -1.00 7.15
N SER A 130 21.11 -1.41 6.76
CA SER A 130 21.31 -2.35 5.64
C SER A 130 20.72 -3.74 5.93
N PRO A 131 20.95 -4.38 7.10
CA PRO A 131 20.34 -5.67 7.40
C PRO A 131 18.81 -5.62 7.39
N CYS A 132 18.17 -4.58 7.93
CA CYS A 132 16.71 -4.48 7.92
C CYS A 132 16.17 -4.30 6.49
N GLN A 133 16.83 -3.47 5.67
CA GLN A 133 16.47 -3.29 4.27
C GLN A 133 16.59 -4.59 3.47
N GLU A 134 17.70 -5.33 3.63
CA GLU A 134 17.92 -6.60 2.93
C GLU A 134 16.85 -7.64 3.26
N ILE A 135 16.40 -7.73 4.52
CA ILE A 135 15.34 -8.66 4.93
C ILE A 135 14.00 -8.27 4.31
N LEU A 136 13.67 -6.98 4.34
CA LEU A 136 12.43 -6.47 3.76
C LEU A 136 12.40 -6.73 2.25
N LEU A 137 13.48 -6.40 1.54
CA LEU A 137 13.60 -6.65 0.10
C LEU A 137 13.57 -8.13 -0.24
N TRP A 138 14.30 -8.96 0.53
CA TRP A 138 14.29 -10.42 0.33
C TRP A 138 12.88 -10.99 0.47
N PHE A 139 12.11 -10.56 1.48
CA PHE A 139 10.73 -11.02 1.64
C PHE A 139 9.84 -10.57 0.48
N LEU A 140 9.92 -9.30 0.08
CA LEU A 140 9.12 -8.76 -1.03
C LEU A 140 9.43 -9.44 -2.37
N GLU A 141 10.69 -9.83 -2.59
CA GLU A 141 11.12 -10.53 -3.81
C GLU A 141 10.75 -12.01 -3.82
N LYS A 142 10.76 -12.69 -2.66
CA LYS A 142 10.58 -14.15 -2.58
C LYS A 142 9.17 -14.60 -2.20
N SER A 143 8.32 -13.72 -1.69
CA SER A 143 6.94 -14.04 -1.32
C SER A 143 5.96 -13.89 -2.50
N GLU A 144 4.76 -14.44 -2.33
CA GLU A 144 3.68 -14.30 -3.30
C GLU A 144 3.26 -12.84 -3.44
N ARG A 145 2.83 -12.45 -4.64
CA ARG A 145 2.52 -11.06 -4.98
C ARG A 145 1.47 -10.43 -4.07
N GLU A 146 0.37 -11.13 -3.81
CA GLU A 146 -0.69 -10.66 -2.91
C GLU A 146 -0.22 -10.56 -1.44
N VAL A 147 0.66 -11.46 -1.00
CA VAL A 147 1.24 -11.40 0.36
C VAL A 147 2.17 -10.20 0.48
N SER A 148 3.01 -9.94 -0.52
CA SER A 148 3.84 -8.73 -0.60
C SER A 148 2.99 -7.46 -0.56
N LEU A 149 1.90 -7.40 -1.33
CA LEU A 149 1.01 -6.24 -1.35
C LEU A 149 0.30 -6.03 0.00
N ALA A 150 -0.23 -7.10 0.62
CA ALA A 150 -0.84 -7.00 1.94
C ALA A 150 0.16 -6.53 3.01
N MET A 151 1.42 -6.96 2.92
CA MET A 151 2.49 -6.48 3.81
C MET A 151 2.84 -5.02 3.57
N LEU A 152 2.89 -4.56 2.31
CA LEU A 152 3.10 -3.15 1.95
C LEU A 152 1.94 -2.28 2.46
N GLU A 153 0.69 -2.74 2.34
CA GLU A 153 -0.48 -2.06 2.91
C GLU A 153 -0.37 -1.96 4.45
N GLY A 154 0.09 -3.01 5.12
CA GLY A 154 0.36 -2.97 6.56
C GLY A 154 1.54 -2.07 6.95
N PHE A 155 2.59 -2.01 6.14
CA PHE A 155 3.69 -1.05 6.31
C PHE A 155 3.21 0.38 6.07
N ALA A 156 2.28 0.62 5.17
CA ALA A 156 1.67 1.92 4.96
C ALA A 156 0.70 2.33 6.07
N GLY A 157 0.22 1.37 6.87
CA GLY A 157 -0.81 1.60 7.89
C GLY A 157 -2.24 1.59 7.33
N LEU A 158 -2.44 1.09 6.11
CA LEU A 158 -3.74 0.91 5.47
C LEU A 158 -4.49 -0.32 5.99
N ASN A 159 -3.75 -1.32 6.48
CA ASN A 159 -4.29 -2.57 7.01
C ASN A 159 -3.73 -2.84 8.42
N SER A 160 -4.57 -3.34 9.33
CA SER A 160 -4.21 -3.71 10.70
C SER A 160 -3.66 -5.13 10.83
N SER A 161 -3.53 -5.85 9.71
CA SER A 161 -3.09 -7.25 9.65
C SER A 161 -1.62 -7.48 10.03
N VAL A 162 -0.79 -6.44 10.05
CA VAL A 162 0.65 -6.54 10.33
C VAL A 162 0.94 -6.20 11.78
N HIS A 163 1.67 -7.09 12.47
CA HIS A 163 2.17 -6.84 13.81
C HIS A 163 3.22 -5.72 13.79
N THR A 164 2.78 -4.52 14.18
CA THR A 164 3.63 -3.35 14.35
C THR A 164 4.19 -3.30 15.77
N LEU A 165 5.16 -2.42 15.98
CA LEU A 165 5.66 -2.11 17.31
C LEU A 165 4.49 -1.70 18.22
N HIS A 166 4.44 -2.24 19.44
CA HIS A 166 3.39 -1.91 20.39
C HIS A 166 3.32 -0.38 20.60
N PRO A 167 2.12 0.26 20.64
CA PRO A 167 2.00 1.72 20.67
C PRO A 167 2.71 2.42 21.83
N ARG A 168 2.94 1.70 22.94
CA ARG A 168 3.66 2.19 24.12
C ARG A 168 5.16 1.89 24.09
N CYS A 169 5.68 1.34 23.00
CA CYS A 169 7.09 0.99 22.85
C CYS A 169 7.70 1.87 21.76
N ARG A 170 8.87 2.43 22.04
CA ARG A 170 9.61 3.25 21.09
C ARG A 170 11.05 2.79 20.99
N PHE A 171 11.59 2.82 19.77
CA PHE A 171 13.01 2.59 19.55
C PHE A 171 13.83 3.79 20.00
N CYS A 172 14.91 3.52 20.74
CA CYS A 172 15.87 4.49 21.21
C CYS A 172 17.26 4.13 20.71
N VAL A 173 18.14 5.13 20.60
CA VAL A 173 19.52 4.92 20.17
C VAL A 173 20.25 4.12 21.24
N GLY A 174 20.77 2.96 20.87
CA GLY A 174 21.61 2.15 21.74
C GLY A 174 23.01 2.75 21.85
N SER A 175 23.67 2.55 22.99
CA SER A 175 25.03 3.06 23.28
C SER A 175 26.10 2.65 22.26
N GLU A 176 25.82 1.61 21.46
CA GLU A 176 26.74 1.03 20.49
C GLU A 176 26.26 1.20 19.03
N GLY A 177 25.38 2.16 18.75
CA GLY A 177 24.80 2.36 17.41
C GLY A 177 23.72 1.34 17.02
N GLY A 178 23.27 0.53 17.98
CA GLY A 178 22.10 -0.36 17.84
C GLY A 178 20.81 0.34 18.23
N ALA A 179 19.73 -0.43 18.37
CA ALA A 179 18.44 0.05 18.87
C ALA A 179 18.10 -0.61 20.21
N THR A 180 17.52 0.17 21.14
CA THR A 180 16.91 -0.32 22.37
C THR A 180 15.42 0.02 22.38
N ILE A 181 14.62 -0.64 23.21
CA ILE A 181 13.19 -0.34 23.32
C ILE A 181 12.92 0.25 24.69
N ALA A 182 12.42 1.49 24.68
CA ALA A 182 11.87 2.13 25.85
C ALA A 182 10.35 2.03 25.84
N VAL A 183 9.75 1.98 27.03
CA VAL A 183 8.31 2.22 27.16
C VAL A 183 8.11 3.72 27.09
N GLU A 184 7.23 4.17 26.21
CA GLU A 184 6.93 5.59 26.01
C GLU A 184 6.44 6.19 27.33
N GLU A 185 7.22 7.15 27.84
CA GLU A 185 6.82 8.01 28.94
C GLU A 185 5.83 9.04 28.40
N ALA A 186 4.82 9.40 29.19
CA ALA A 186 3.85 10.40 28.78
C ALA A 186 4.58 11.71 28.50
N ILE A 187 4.60 12.13 27.22
CA ILE A 187 5.21 13.38 26.80
C ILE A 187 4.45 14.49 27.53
N SER A 188 5.16 15.34 28.28
CA SER A 188 4.54 16.41 29.08
C SER A 188 4.00 17.55 28.22
N ASP A 189 4.35 17.56 26.94
CA ASP A 189 4.03 18.60 25.96
C ASP A 189 3.25 17.99 24.79
N GLU A 190 1.98 18.37 24.67
CA GLU A 190 1.05 17.87 23.66
C GLU A 190 1.46 18.30 22.24
N ASP A 191 2.09 19.48 22.10
CA ASP A 191 2.49 20.02 20.79
C ASP A 191 3.72 19.27 20.24
N GLU A 192 4.68 18.95 21.11
CA GLU A 192 5.85 18.15 20.75
C GLU A 192 5.45 16.70 20.40
N ALA A 193 4.48 16.14 21.12
CA ALA A 193 3.91 14.82 20.82
C ALA A 193 3.27 14.78 19.43
N LEU A 194 2.50 15.82 19.08
CA LEU A 194 1.87 15.93 17.77
C LEU A 194 2.90 16.05 16.64
N TYR A 195 3.89 16.94 16.80
CA TYR A 195 4.95 17.14 15.81
C TYR A 195 5.72 15.84 15.55
N GLN A 196 6.13 15.16 16.62
CA GLN A 196 6.85 13.90 16.54
C GLN A 196 6.04 12.82 15.83
N LYS A 197 4.72 12.77 16.06
CA LYS A 197 3.82 11.82 15.42
C LYS A 197 3.72 12.08 13.91
N VAL A 198 3.43 13.32 13.51
CA VAL A 198 3.34 13.69 12.08
C VAL A 198 4.65 13.42 11.35
N SER A 199 5.78 13.79 11.96
CA SER A 199 7.12 13.50 11.41
C SER A 199 7.37 11.99 11.24
N SER A 200 6.93 11.18 12.22
CA SER A 200 7.09 9.72 12.15
C SER A 200 6.23 9.08 11.05
N GLU A 201 4.99 9.55 10.86
CA GLU A 201 4.09 9.08 9.80
C GLU A 201 4.61 9.48 8.42
N GLN A 202 5.11 10.71 8.28
CA GLN A 202 5.78 11.18 7.07
C GLN A 202 7.01 10.35 6.71
N CYS A 203 7.91 10.14 7.67
CA CYS A 203 9.11 9.34 7.41
C CYS A 203 8.75 7.89 7.06
N ARG A 204 7.71 7.33 7.67
CA ARG A 204 7.24 5.98 7.38
C ARG A 204 6.84 5.82 5.90
N VAL A 205 6.12 6.79 5.34
CA VAL A 205 5.73 6.80 3.92
C VAL A 205 6.96 6.93 3.01
N GLU A 206 7.88 7.85 3.31
CA GLU A 206 9.12 8.02 2.53
C GLU A 206 9.99 6.77 2.52
N ASN A 207 10.06 6.05 3.65
CA ASN A 207 10.82 4.81 3.77
C ASN A 207 10.18 3.66 2.99
N LEU A 208 8.85 3.61 2.95
CA LEU A 208 8.12 2.65 2.14
C LEU A 208 8.38 2.87 0.65
N VAL A 209 8.29 4.13 0.21
CA VAL A 209 8.56 4.53 -1.16
C VAL A 209 10.00 4.23 -1.58
N GLU A 210 10.98 4.51 -0.70
CA GLU A 210 12.38 4.11 -0.96
C GLU A 210 12.50 2.59 -1.08
N LEU A 211 11.83 1.81 -0.24
CA LEU A 211 11.85 0.35 -0.37
C LEU A 211 11.27 -0.12 -1.71
N LEU A 212 10.18 0.51 -2.17
CA LEU A 212 9.54 0.23 -3.46
C LEU A 212 10.44 0.59 -4.65
N SER A 213 11.25 1.65 -4.56
CA SER A 213 12.18 2.02 -5.62
C SER A 213 13.28 0.97 -5.84
N HIS A 214 13.60 0.18 -4.81
CA HIS A 214 14.50 -0.96 -4.93
C HIS A 214 13.81 -2.22 -5.49
N CYS A 215 12.47 -2.22 -5.57
CA CYS A 215 11.65 -3.35 -6.04
C CYS A 215 11.17 -3.20 -7.49
N GLN A 216 11.70 -2.27 -8.29
CA GLN A 216 11.19 -1.93 -9.63
C GLN A 216 10.98 -3.15 -10.56
N LYS A 217 11.86 -4.17 -10.50
CA LYS A 217 11.76 -5.36 -11.37
C LYS A 217 10.55 -6.25 -11.09
N SER A 218 9.96 -6.14 -9.89
CA SER A 218 8.85 -6.98 -9.46
C SER A 218 7.49 -6.45 -9.94
N GLY A 219 7.40 -5.19 -10.38
CA GLY A 219 6.12 -4.52 -10.66
C GLY A 219 5.27 -4.25 -9.41
N LEU A 220 5.74 -4.56 -8.19
CA LEU A 220 4.99 -4.34 -6.96
C LEU A 220 4.65 -2.86 -6.71
N ALA A 221 5.51 -1.94 -7.14
CA ALA A 221 5.26 -0.51 -7.01
C ALA A 221 4.00 -0.07 -7.77
N GLY A 222 3.80 -0.58 -9.00
CA GLY A 222 2.63 -0.29 -9.82
C GLY A 222 1.34 -0.83 -9.22
N ASP A 223 1.34 -2.09 -8.78
CA ASP A 223 0.18 -2.69 -8.14
C ASP A 223 -0.19 -1.99 -6.84
N PHE A 224 0.82 -1.68 -6.01
CA PHE A 224 0.61 -0.96 -4.77
C PHE A 224 0.06 0.45 -5.03
N PHE A 225 0.56 1.15 -6.05
CA PHE A 225 0.03 2.45 -6.47
C PHE A 225 -1.45 2.35 -6.90
N ILE A 226 -1.81 1.35 -7.70
CA ILE A 226 -3.20 1.12 -8.12
C ILE A 226 -4.08 0.82 -6.89
N ARG A 227 -3.61 0.03 -5.92
CA ARG A 227 -4.32 -0.20 -4.65
C ARG A 227 -4.54 1.11 -3.88
N CYS A 228 -3.53 1.97 -3.80
CA CYS A 228 -3.67 3.30 -3.19
C CYS A 228 -4.70 4.18 -3.94
N LEU A 229 -4.75 4.13 -5.28
CA LEU A 229 -5.75 4.86 -6.07
C LEU A 229 -7.17 4.35 -5.87
N LYS A 230 -7.35 3.02 -5.75
CA LYS A 230 -8.65 2.42 -5.41
C LYS A 230 -9.07 2.84 -3.99
N ALA A 231 -8.14 2.83 -3.03
CA ALA A 231 -8.40 3.32 -1.68
C ALA A 231 -8.76 4.82 -1.66
N LEU A 232 -8.12 5.64 -2.52
CA LEU A 232 -8.43 7.06 -2.67
C LEU A 232 -9.84 7.26 -3.23
N THR A 233 -10.23 6.44 -4.20
CA THR A 233 -11.57 6.47 -4.79
C THR A 233 -12.64 6.14 -3.74
N GLN A 234 -12.36 5.15 -2.88
CA GLN A 234 -13.23 4.81 -1.75
C GLN A 234 -13.34 5.95 -0.73
N VAL A 235 -12.21 6.60 -0.40
CA VAL A 235 -12.20 7.80 0.47
C VAL A 235 -13.08 8.91 -0.10
N ALA A 236 -12.97 9.20 -1.39
CA ALA A 236 -13.76 10.23 -2.05
C ALA A 236 -15.27 9.93 -2.00
N ALA A 237 -15.67 8.67 -2.20
CA ALA A 237 -17.07 8.26 -2.10
C ALA A 237 -17.61 8.37 -0.65
N GLU A 238 -16.79 8.04 0.34
CA GLU A 238 -17.14 8.17 1.77
C GLU A 238 -17.30 9.64 2.20
N ASP A 239 -16.44 10.55 1.71
CA ASP A 239 -16.56 11.98 1.98
C ASP A 239 -17.85 12.59 1.43
N GLU A 240 -18.28 12.17 0.24
CA GLU A 240 -19.58 12.60 -0.31
C GLU A 240 -20.77 12.01 0.47
N ALA A 241 -20.70 10.74 0.88
CA ALA A 241 -21.73 10.14 1.73
C ALA A 241 -21.85 10.83 3.10
N ALA A 242 -20.72 11.24 3.68
CA ALA A 242 -20.68 11.98 4.95
C ALA A 242 -21.28 13.39 4.83
N LEU A 243 -21.07 14.09 3.70
CA LEU A 243 -21.69 15.39 3.42
C LEU A 243 -23.23 15.29 3.29
N ASN A 244 -23.73 14.16 2.79
CA ASN A 244 -25.16 13.89 2.64
C ASN A 244 -25.84 13.42 3.94
N SER A 245 -25.05 12.94 4.91
CA SER A 245 -25.53 12.52 6.24
C SER A 245 -25.25 13.62 7.26
N ALA A 246 -26.26 14.45 7.58
CA ALA A 246 -26.19 15.54 8.57
C ALA A 246 -26.03 15.08 10.04
N VAL A 247 -25.33 13.98 10.30
CA VAL A 247 -25.07 13.44 11.64
C VAL A 247 -23.67 13.88 12.05
N VAL A 248 -23.61 14.89 12.93
CA VAL A 248 -22.40 15.19 13.69
C VAL A 248 -22.09 13.95 14.55
N PRO A 249 -20.94 13.28 14.39
CA PRO A 249 -20.57 12.16 15.25
C PRO A 249 -20.33 12.72 16.65
N GLY A 250 -21.28 12.50 17.56
CA GLY A 250 -21.29 13.18 18.85
C GLY A 250 -22.00 12.41 19.97
N GLY A 251 -22.30 11.12 19.78
CA GLY A 251 -23.00 10.32 20.79
C GLY A 251 -22.06 9.59 21.75
N SER A 252 -20.97 9.00 21.25
CA SER A 252 -20.09 8.14 22.06
C SER A 252 -18.59 8.30 21.77
N LEU A 253 -17.75 8.01 22.78
CA LEU A 253 -16.28 8.01 22.66
C LEU A 253 -15.80 7.07 21.54
N LEU A 254 -16.48 5.93 21.34
CA LEU A 254 -16.16 4.96 20.30
C LEU A 254 -16.44 5.50 18.89
N GLU A 255 -17.52 6.27 18.71
CA GLU A 255 -17.80 6.96 17.43
C GLU A 255 -16.71 7.98 17.11
N LEU A 256 -16.21 8.70 18.11
CA LEU A 256 -15.16 9.69 17.94
C LEU A 256 -13.82 9.02 17.58
N GLU A 257 -13.46 7.91 18.22
CA GLU A 257 -12.26 7.12 17.89
C GLU A 257 -12.33 6.56 16.46
N GLN A 258 -13.49 6.04 16.05
CA GLN A 258 -13.71 5.53 14.68
C GLN A 258 -13.60 6.65 13.65
N TYR A 259 -14.24 7.80 13.91
CA TYR A 259 -14.15 8.97 13.04
C TYR A 259 -12.71 9.46 12.88
N HIS A 260 -11.95 9.55 13.98
CA HIS A 260 -10.53 9.94 13.90
C HIS A 260 -9.68 8.90 13.17
N ALA A 261 -9.96 7.60 13.34
CA ALA A 261 -9.25 6.56 12.60
C ALA A 261 -9.54 6.64 11.09
N GLU A 262 -10.78 6.92 10.71
CA GLU A 262 -11.18 7.12 9.32
C GLU A 262 -10.48 8.35 8.72
N GLN A 263 -10.52 9.50 9.38
CA GLN A 263 -9.84 10.71 8.92
C GLN A 263 -8.33 10.53 8.79
N ARG A 264 -7.70 9.82 9.72
CA ARG A 264 -6.28 9.45 9.60
C ARG A 264 -6.02 8.58 8.36
N ARG A 265 -6.89 7.60 8.10
CA ARG A 265 -6.80 6.76 6.89
C ARG A 265 -6.90 7.62 5.62
N LYS A 266 -7.81 8.60 5.57
CA LYS A 266 -7.98 9.52 4.43
C LYS A 266 -6.69 10.30 4.15
N LEU A 267 -6.12 10.91 5.19
CA LEU A 267 -4.86 11.65 5.09
C LEU A 267 -3.69 10.75 4.63
N LEU A 268 -3.57 9.55 5.20
CA LEU A 268 -2.53 8.59 4.82
C LEU A 268 -2.63 8.19 3.34
N VAL A 269 -3.84 7.90 2.84
CA VAL A 269 -4.05 7.54 1.43
C VAL A 269 -3.66 8.69 0.50
N LEU A 270 -4.07 9.93 0.83
CA LEU A 270 -3.68 11.12 0.06
C LEU A 270 -2.16 11.30 0.03
N GLN A 271 -1.52 11.19 1.18
CA GLN A 271 -0.08 11.31 1.33
C GLN A 271 0.69 10.22 0.56
N LEU A 272 0.22 8.97 0.60
CA LEU A 272 0.81 7.86 -0.16
C LEU A 272 0.73 8.10 -1.66
N VAL A 273 -0.44 8.51 -2.17
CA VAL A 273 -0.61 8.80 -3.60
C VAL A 273 0.28 9.97 -4.02
N ALA A 274 0.33 11.05 -3.23
CA ALA A 274 1.18 12.21 -3.53
C ALA A 274 2.66 11.82 -3.58
N THR A 275 3.16 11.15 -2.55
CA THR A 275 4.57 10.74 -2.47
C THR A 275 4.97 9.73 -3.54
N LEU A 276 4.11 8.78 -3.89
CA LEU A 276 4.36 7.84 -4.99
C LEU A 276 4.42 8.54 -6.35
N CYS A 277 3.53 9.52 -6.58
CA CYS A 277 3.55 10.35 -7.78
C CYS A 277 4.82 11.21 -7.90
N GLU A 278 5.43 11.63 -6.79
CA GLU A 278 6.66 12.44 -6.84
C GLU A 278 7.93 11.62 -7.08
N SER A 279 7.96 10.38 -6.59
CA SER A 279 9.20 9.63 -6.41
C SER A 279 9.37 8.43 -7.34
N VAL A 280 8.25 7.83 -7.79
CA VAL A 280 8.28 6.60 -8.59
C VAL A 280 7.60 6.79 -9.94
N SER A 281 6.97 7.96 -10.24
CA SER A 281 6.11 8.24 -11.41
C SER A 281 6.55 7.56 -12.71
N ASP A 282 7.82 7.72 -13.07
CA ASP A 282 8.35 7.32 -14.37
C ASP A 282 8.64 5.81 -14.45
N THR A 283 8.62 5.12 -13.29
CA THR A 283 8.94 3.70 -13.13
C THR A 283 7.84 2.92 -12.39
N VAL A 284 6.68 3.56 -12.13
CA VAL A 284 5.56 2.92 -11.40
C VAL A 284 5.04 1.72 -12.17
N PHE A 285 4.81 1.88 -13.48
CA PHE A 285 4.23 0.85 -14.32
C PHE A 285 5.31 0.10 -15.09
N THR A 286 5.26 -1.23 -14.95
CA THR A 286 6.23 -2.15 -15.54
C THR A 286 5.61 -3.03 -16.63
N ASP A 287 4.29 -3.14 -16.66
CA ASP A 287 3.54 -3.95 -17.62
C ASP A 287 2.26 -3.23 -18.09
N VAL A 288 1.80 -3.58 -19.31
CA VAL A 288 0.60 -3.04 -19.96
C VAL A 288 -0.65 -3.32 -19.13
N ALA A 289 -0.73 -4.48 -18.47
CA ALA A 289 -1.86 -4.82 -17.59
C ALA A 289 -2.04 -3.80 -16.45
N GLN A 290 -0.94 -3.28 -15.89
CA GLN A 290 -1.00 -2.27 -14.84
C GLN A 290 -1.50 -0.92 -15.38
N VAL A 291 -1.14 -0.58 -16.62
CA VAL A 291 -1.63 0.64 -17.28
C VAL A 291 -3.13 0.53 -17.55
N GLU A 292 -3.61 -0.62 -18.04
CA GLU A 292 -5.04 -0.88 -18.22
C GLU A 292 -5.81 -0.75 -16.90
N GLU A 293 -5.29 -1.35 -15.83
CA GLU A 293 -5.92 -1.29 -14.51
C GLU A 293 -5.88 0.12 -13.91
N PHE A 294 -4.80 0.87 -14.12
CA PHE A 294 -4.70 2.28 -13.73
C PHE A 294 -5.75 3.14 -14.45
N VAL A 295 -5.91 2.96 -15.76
CA VAL A 295 -6.92 3.66 -16.56
C VAL A 295 -8.32 3.31 -16.05
N ALA A 296 -8.60 2.02 -15.84
CA ALA A 296 -9.88 1.57 -15.29
C ALA A 296 -10.17 2.19 -13.90
N ALA A 297 -9.21 2.16 -12.98
CA ALA A 297 -9.35 2.74 -11.64
C ALA A 297 -9.57 4.26 -11.70
N THR A 298 -8.87 4.96 -12.60
CA THR A 298 -9.00 6.41 -12.77
C THR A 298 -10.35 6.79 -13.39
N LEU A 299 -10.86 6.01 -14.34
CA LEU A 299 -12.19 6.21 -14.93
C LEU A 299 -13.31 5.94 -13.90
N GLN A 300 -13.18 4.88 -13.10
CA GLN A 300 -14.13 4.57 -12.02
C GLN A 300 -14.25 5.74 -11.03
N ARG A 301 -13.13 6.36 -10.66
CA ARG A 301 -13.12 7.56 -9.82
C ARG A 301 -13.87 8.74 -10.43
N GLN A 302 -13.76 8.94 -11.75
CA GLN A 302 -14.52 10.00 -12.42
C GLN A 302 -16.02 9.73 -12.39
N SER A 303 -16.45 8.48 -12.60
CA SER A 303 -17.87 8.12 -12.52
C SER A 303 -18.44 8.31 -11.11
N THR A 304 -17.71 7.94 -10.05
CA THR A 304 -18.19 8.10 -8.67
C THR A 304 -18.27 9.57 -8.24
N CYS A 305 -17.40 10.44 -8.79
CA CYS A 305 -17.47 11.89 -8.52
C CYS A 305 -18.48 12.64 -9.43
N HIS A 306 -19.06 12.00 -10.45
CA HIS A 306 -20.01 12.65 -11.37
C HIS A 306 -21.49 12.45 -10.99
N GLU A 307 -21.81 11.48 -10.13
CA GLU A 307 -23.21 11.24 -9.73
C GLU A 307 -23.77 12.30 -8.75
N ALA A 308 -22.93 13.20 -8.21
CA ALA A 308 -23.36 14.23 -7.26
C ALA A 308 -23.35 15.66 -7.82
N GLY A 309 -23.51 15.81 -9.15
CA GLY A 309 -23.34 17.09 -9.84
C GLY A 309 -24.44 17.52 -10.81
N ASP A 310 -25.66 16.94 -10.78
CA ASP A 310 -26.81 17.59 -11.43
C ASP A 310 -28.15 17.10 -10.87
N ALA A 311 -28.66 17.81 -9.87
CA ALA A 311 -30.08 17.82 -9.51
C ALA A 311 -30.53 19.27 -9.32
N GLY A 312 -30.29 20.11 -10.34
CA GLY A 312 -31.04 21.37 -10.47
C GLY A 312 -32.49 21.08 -10.88
N PRO A 313 -33.48 21.87 -10.41
CA PRO A 313 -34.88 21.64 -10.76
C PRO A 313 -35.07 21.81 -12.26
N ALA A 314 -35.56 20.76 -12.91
CA ALA A 314 -35.92 20.74 -14.32
C ALA A 314 -36.78 21.96 -14.68
N PRO A 315 -36.40 22.80 -15.66
CA PRO A 315 -37.31 23.75 -16.26
C PRO A 315 -38.34 22.97 -17.09
N ALA A 316 -39.61 23.31 -16.89
CA ALA A 316 -40.74 22.72 -17.59
C ALA A 316 -40.60 22.77 -19.13
N PRO A 317 -41.20 21.80 -19.86
CA PRO A 317 -41.10 21.74 -21.31
C PRO A 317 -42.03 22.78 -21.95
N CYS A 318 -41.44 23.83 -22.52
CA CYS A 318 -42.15 24.69 -23.47
C CYS A 318 -41.83 24.23 -24.89
N THR A 319 -42.79 23.53 -25.48
CA THR A 319 -42.95 23.36 -26.91
C THR A 319 -42.98 24.73 -27.60
N ASP A 320 -42.09 24.93 -28.57
CA ASP A 320 -42.32 25.57 -29.88
C ASP A 320 -41.04 26.22 -30.43
N SER A 321 -40.35 25.48 -31.30
CA SER A 321 -39.38 25.97 -32.32
C SER A 321 -38.25 26.97 -31.93
N PRO A 322 -37.35 26.71 -30.94
CA PRO A 322 -36.10 27.45 -30.73
C PRO A 322 -34.80 26.59 -30.69
N ALA A 323 -34.88 25.27 -30.97
CA ALA A 323 -33.80 24.31 -30.70
C ALA A 323 -32.47 24.60 -31.46
N LEU A 324 -32.55 25.14 -32.69
CA LEU A 324 -31.36 25.42 -33.50
C LEU A 324 -30.55 26.63 -32.97
N ALA A 325 -31.22 27.60 -32.34
CA ALA A 325 -30.56 28.77 -31.77
C ALA A 325 -29.76 28.39 -30.53
N GLY A 326 -30.32 27.53 -29.66
CA GLY A 326 -29.63 27.03 -28.47
C GLY A 326 -28.41 26.17 -28.81
N LEU A 327 -28.47 25.35 -29.85
CA LEU A 327 -27.31 24.56 -30.29
C LEU A 327 -26.18 25.42 -30.87
N GLN A 328 -26.51 26.47 -31.62
CA GLN A 328 -25.51 27.42 -32.13
C GLN A 328 -24.86 28.22 -31.00
N GLU A 329 -25.63 28.63 -30.00
CA GLU A 329 -25.11 29.30 -28.81
C GLU A 329 -24.15 28.38 -28.02
N LEU A 330 -24.50 27.10 -27.87
CA LEU A 330 -23.62 26.10 -27.26
C LEU A 330 -22.33 25.87 -28.04
N LEU A 331 -22.39 25.82 -29.37
CA LEU A 331 -21.21 25.72 -30.22
C LEU A 331 -20.28 26.94 -30.10
N VAL A 332 -20.83 28.14 -29.93
CA VAL A 332 -20.05 29.36 -29.67
C VAL A 332 -19.45 29.33 -28.26
N SER A 333 -20.24 28.90 -27.26
CA SER A 333 -19.80 28.79 -25.87
C SER A 333 -18.69 27.74 -25.67
N ALA A 334 -18.56 26.76 -26.58
CA ALA A 334 -17.44 25.82 -26.62
C ALA A 334 -16.07 26.47 -26.97
N TYR A 335 -16.06 27.77 -27.27
CA TYR A 335 -14.87 28.61 -27.43
C TYR A 335 -14.83 29.78 -26.44
N ASP A 336 -15.64 29.73 -25.36
CA ASP A 336 -15.66 30.78 -24.34
C ASP A 336 -14.27 30.91 -23.67
N PRO A 337 -13.77 32.14 -23.44
CA PRO A 337 -12.47 32.36 -22.80
C PRO A 337 -12.41 31.90 -21.34
N GLN A 338 -13.55 31.70 -20.68
CA GLN A 338 -13.63 31.15 -19.32
C GLN A 338 -13.68 29.60 -19.39
N PRO A 339 -12.68 28.90 -18.83
CA PRO A 339 -12.64 27.42 -18.85
C PRO A 339 -13.90 26.72 -18.30
N PRO A 340 -14.55 27.20 -17.22
CA PRO A 340 -15.77 26.57 -16.70
C PRO A 340 -16.95 26.62 -17.67
N SER A 341 -17.19 27.78 -18.31
CA SER A 341 -18.25 27.97 -19.29
C SER A 341 -18.02 27.10 -20.53
N ARG A 342 -16.77 27.05 -20.98
CA ARG A 342 -16.33 26.22 -22.11
C ARG A 342 -16.52 24.73 -21.83
N ALA A 343 -16.11 24.27 -20.65
CA ALA A 343 -16.31 22.88 -20.22
C ALA A 343 -17.80 22.51 -20.10
N ALA A 344 -18.64 23.40 -19.57
CA ALA A 344 -20.08 23.19 -19.49
C ALA A 344 -20.73 23.06 -20.89
N ALA A 345 -20.30 23.89 -21.85
CA ALA A 345 -20.77 23.80 -23.24
C ALA A 345 -20.39 22.46 -23.89
N LEU A 346 -19.16 21.99 -23.71
CA LEU A 346 -18.71 20.69 -24.24
C LEU A 346 -19.51 19.52 -23.65
N ARG A 347 -19.81 19.56 -22.34
CA ARG A 347 -20.65 18.54 -21.69
C ARG A 347 -22.09 18.56 -22.19
N HIS A 348 -22.68 19.74 -22.39
CA HIS A 348 -24.02 19.84 -22.98
C HIS A 348 -24.06 19.29 -24.42
N LEU A 349 -23.08 19.63 -25.26
CA LEU A 349 -22.99 19.08 -26.60
C LEU A 349 -22.86 17.54 -26.60
N SER A 350 -22.06 16.99 -25.69
CA SER A 350 -21.92 15.55 -25.50
C SER A 350 -23.24 14.88 -25.08
N SER A 351 -23.96 15.51 -24.14
CA SER A 351 -25.27 15.05 -23.68
C SER A 351 -26.30 15.02 -24.80
N LEU A 352 -26.34 16.06 -25.64
CA LEU A 352 -27.26 16.11 -26.78
C LEU A 352 -27.00 14.99 -27.80
N ILE A 353 -25.74 14.64 -28.05
CA ILE A 353 -25.42 13.52 -28.95
C ILE A 353 -25.77 12.18 -28.29
N THR A 354 -25.51 12.03 -27.00
CA THR A 354 -25.84 10.82 -26.23
C THR A 354 -27.35 10.58 -26.19
N GLN A 355 -28.14 11.64 -26.04
CA GLN A 355 -29.60 11.61 -26.08
C GLN A 355 -30.18 11.50 -27.50
N ARG A 356 -29.32 11.41 -28.53
CA ARG A 356 -29.71 11.34 -29.94
C ARG A 356 -30.62 12.49 -30.38
N ASP A 357 -30.33 13.69 -29.91
CA ASP A 357 -31.03 14.89 -30.36
C ASP A 357 -30.90 15.03 -31.90
N PRO A 358 -32.02 15.19 -32.63
CA PRO A 358 -32.01 15.15 -34.09
C PRO A 358 -31.18 16.29 -34.72
N GLU A 359 -31.10 17.46 -34.07
CA GLU A 359 -30.31 18.58 -34.58
C GLU A 359 -28.81 18.42 -34.25
N ALA A 360 -28.48 17.88 -33.07
CA ALA A 360 -27.12 17.53 -32.71
C ALA A 360 -26.55 16.42 -33.62
N LEU A 361 -27.36 15.42 -33.97
CA LEU A 361 -26.96 14.37 -34.91
C LEU A 361 -26.71 14.90 -36.33
N ARG A 362 -27.47 15.92 -36.78
CA ARG A 362 -27.22 16.58 -38.07
C ARG A 362 -25.90 17.35 -38.11
N LEU A 363 -25.42 17.80 -36.95
CA LEU A 363 -24.18 18.58 -36.80
C LEU A 363 -23.06 17.77 -36.12
N GLN A 364 -23.22 16.45 -36.03
CA GLN A 364 -22.32 15.57 -35.27
C GLN A 364 -20.85 15.71 -35.70
N GLU A 365 -20.57 15.79 -37.01
CA GLU A 365 -19.20 15.98 -37.51
C GLU A 365 -18.58 17.29 -37.03
N LYS A 366 -19.36 18.38 -37.01
CA LYS A 366 -18.90 19.68 -36.50
C LYS A 366 -18.70 19.65 -35.00
N ILE A 367 -19.60 19.00 -34.26
CA ILE A 367 -19.48 18.87 -32.80
C ILE A 367 -18.24 18.03 -32.44
N LEU A 368 -18.00 16.93 -33.17
CA LEU A 368 -16.80 16.12 -33.00
C LEU A 368 -15.52 16.93 -33.28
N GLN A 369 -15.53 17.77 -34.32
CA GLN A 369 -14.41 18.67 -34.61
C GLN A 369 -14.15 19.63 -33.45
N VAL A 370 -15.20 20.23 -32.88
CA VAL A 370 -15.09 21.07 -31.68
C VAL A 370 -14.45 20.30 -30.53
N PHE A 371 -14.85 19.04 -30.29
CA PHE A 371 -14.24 18.23 -29.24
C PHE A 371 -12.75 17.98 -29.51
N LEU A 372 -12.39 17.56 -30.72
CA LEU A 372 -10.99 17.30 -31.08
C LEU A 372 -10.08 18.53 -30.94
N GLU A 373 -10.57 19.72 -31.29
CA GLU A 373 -9.85 20.98 -31.08
C GLU A 373 -9.66 21.29 -29.58
N ASN A 374 -10.61 20.91 -28.74
CA ASN A 374 -10.57 21.12 -27.29
C ASN A 374 -9.71 20.08 -26.53
N VAL A 375 -9.36 18.95 -27.16
CA VAL A 375 -8.41 17.96 -26.58
C VAL A 375 -6.98 18.53 -26.54
N GLN A 376 -6.68 19.63 -27.23
CA GLN A 376 -5.36 20.27 -27.16
C GLN A 376 -5.31 21.44 -26.17
N HIS A 377 -6.37 21.66 -25.39
CA HIS A 377 -6.46 22.82 -24.50
C HIS A 377 -5.56 22.67 -23.26
N GLU A 378 -4.87 23.75 -22.85
CA GLU A 378 -3.96 23.74 -21.69
C GLU A 378 -4.68 23.59 -20.35
N ASP A 379 -5.91 24.08 -20.25
CA ASP A 379 -6.74 23.91 -19.05
C ASP A 379 -7.29 22.47 -18.93
N ALA A 380 -7.00 21.85 -17.79
CA ALA A 380 -7.36 20.46 -17.50
C ALA A 380 -8.89 20.21 -17.51
N PHE A 381 -9.73 21.18 -17.14
CA PHE A 381 -11.18 20.99 -17.15
C PHE A 381 -11.75 20.95 -18.57
N VAL A 382 -11.22 21.79 -19.46
CA VAL A 382 -11.60 21.81 -20.88
C VAL A 382 -11.08 20.55 -21.58
N TYR A 383 -9.82 20.20 -21.35
CA TYR A 383 -9.18 18.98 -21.87
C TYR A 383 -9.95 17.71 -21.49
N LEU A 384 -10.26 17.53 -20.19
CA LEU A 384 -11.00 16.35 -19.72
C LEU A 384 -12.41 16.31 -20.28
N SER A 385 -13.11 17.45 -20.37
CA SER A 385 -14.46 17.51 -20.94
C SER A 385 -14.48 17.14 -22.42
N ALA A 386 -13.46 17.55 -23.18
CA ALA A 386 -13.31 17.22 -24.58
C ALA A 386 -13.02 15.73 -24.83
N ILE A 387 -12.14 15.12 -24.02
CA ILE A 387 -11.87 13.69 -24.08
C ILE A 387 -13.12 12.87 -23.77
N GLN A 388 -13.81 13.21 -22.67
CA GLN A 388 -15.05 12.54 -22.29
C GLN A 388 -16.11 12.63 -23.41
N ALA A 389 -16.23 13.79 -24.05
CA ALA A 389 -17.15 14.00 -25.14
C ALA A 389 -16.79 13.18 -26.41
N CYS A 390 -15.49 13.05 -26.73
CA CYS A 390 -15.02 12.17 -27.80
C CYS A 390 -15.30 10.69 -27.53
N PHE A 391 -15.18 10.23 -26.28
CA PHE A 391 -15.49 8.84 -25.92
C PHE A 391 -17.00 8.54 -25.94
N GLY A 392 -17.85 9.49 -25.53
CA GLY A 392 -19.31 9.35 -25.61
C GLY A 392 -19.84 9.19 -27.05
N LEU A 393 -19.03 9.56 -28.06
CA LEU A 393 -19.34 9.42 -29.48
C LEU A 393 -19.00 8.05 -30.07
N VAL A 394 -18.20 7.22 -29.39
CA VAL A 394 -17.85 5.88 -29.86
C VAL A 394 -19.04 4.95 -29.62
N PRO A 395 -19.57 4.25 -30.64
CA PRO A 395 -20.70 3.35 -30.45
C PRO A 395 -20.36 2.28 -29.40
N GLN A 396 -21.20 2.15 -28.37
CA GLN A 396 -21.08 1.13 -27.32
C GLN A 396 -21.12 -0.34 -27.82
N SER A 397 -21.24 -0.58 -29.13
CA SER A 397 -21.19 -1.94 -29.70
C SER A 397 -19.77 -2.53 -29.76
N ILE A 398 -18.73 -1.78 -29.41
CA ILE A 398 -17.33 -2.29 -29.37
C ILE A 398 -16.94 -2.72 -27.94
N ALA A 399 -17.68 -2.31 -26.91
CA ALA A 399 -17.38 -2.66 -25.51
C ALA A 399 -18.01 -3.98 -25.02
N SER A 400 -18.91 -4.60 -25.80
CA SER A 400 -19.71 -5.77 -25.36
C SER A 400 -19.23 -7.13 -25.85
N HIS A 401 -18.11 -7.22 -26.59
CA HIS A 401 -17.57 -8.51 -27.08
C HIS A 401 -16.33 -9.06 -26.35
N GLY A 402 -15.94 -8.48 -25.21
CA GLY A 402 -14.77 -8.94 -24.44
C GLY A 402 -15.04 -9.73 -23.15
N PHE A 403 -16.25 -9.65 -22.57
CA PHE A 403 -16.49 -10.16 -21.21
C PHE A 403 -17.79 -10.97 -21.11
N THR A 404 -17.85 -12.13 -21.77
CA THR A 404 -18.70 -13.24 -21.33
C THR A 404 -18.08 -14.55 -21.78
N ASN A 405 -17.19 -15.10 -20.95
CA ASN A 405 -17.10 -16.55 -20.76
C ASN A 405 -16.29 -16.87 -19.51
N CYS A 406 -16.73 -17.93 -18.82
CA CYS A 406 -16.10 -18.60 -17.67
C CYS A 406 -16.51 -18.13 -16.26
N CYS A 407 -17.75 -18.44 -15.87
CA CYS A 407 -17.99 -19.09 -14.57
C CYS A 407 -18.37 -20.55 -14.84
N PRO A 408 -17.70 -21.56 -14.25
CA PRO A 408 -18.08 -22.96 -14.41
C PRO A 408 -19.15 -23.38 -13.38
N CYS A 409 -19.98 -24.33 -13.79
CA CYS A 409 -20.81 -25.16 -12.90
C CYS A 409 -19.97 -26.06 -11.98
#